data_AF-A0A162PX93-F1
#
_entry.id   AF-A0A162PX93-F1
#
_cell.length_a   1.000
_cell.length_b   1.000
_cell.length_c   1.000
_cell.angle_alpha   90.00
_cell.angle_beta   90.00
_cell.angle_gamma   90.00
#
_symmetry.space_group_name_H-M   'P 1'
#
loop_
_entity.id
_entity.type
_entity.pdbx_description
1 polymer ?
#
loop_
_entity_poly.entity_id
_entity_poly.type
_entity_poly.pdbx_seq_one_letter_code
_entity_poly.pdbx_strand_id
1 'polypeptide(L)'
;MEAEDLGIPFDLIKSTTGFWEKPFSLARNGVSLPMELQKMVFPWIEDYFGVGNAKWVAVCEKEMNEVDENEDEDENIINLEIDEEADSVEFVEEDGRLQSKEKKRKGKKRATQSSINTTKHGFLRLLIQCRRIILQDAAVYLYLNKENKHINTRNLPFSSNSFRMFQEDIVAAITSSSISRLEEYKSFVPNIVNTNKEVANRVTEVNHQIIQLQQQQDS
;
A
#
# COMPACT_ATOMS: atom_id res chain seq x y z
N MET A 1 13.39 -0.23 -4.66
CA MET A 1 13.12 0.94 -5.52
C MET A 1 13.89 2.13 -4.96
N GLU A 2 15.00 2.50 -5.60
CA GLU A 2 15.50 3.87 -5.48
C GLU A 2 14.41 4.77 -6.09
N ALA A 3 13.77 5.63 -5.28
CA ALA A 3 12.69 6.51 -5.76
C ALA A 3 13.15 7.60 -6.74
N GLU A 4 14.34 7.45 -7.32
CA GLU A 4 14.90 8.39 -8.28
C GLU A 4 14.17 8.34 -9.64
N ASP A 5 13.54 7.23 -9.99
CA ASP A 5 12.90 7.04 -11.30
C ASP A 5 11.52 7.74 -11.44
N LEU A 6 10.95 8.22 -10.32
CA LEU A 6 9.73 9.06 -10.31
C LEU A 6 10.04 10.57 -10.26
N GLY A 7 11.32 10.95 -10.20
CA GLY A 7 11.73 12.35 -10.02
C GLY A 7 11.31 12.96 -8.67
N ILE A 8 10.88 12.13 -7.71
CA ILE A 8 10.50 12.54 -6.36
C ILE A 8 11.57 12.03 -5.40
N PRO A 9 12.29 12.92 -4.69
CA PRO A 9 13.33 12.49 -3.76
C PRO A 9 12.78 11.47 -2.76
N PHE A 10 13.47 10.34 -2.61
CA PHE A 10 13.04 9.26 -1.72
C PHE A 10 12.82 9.74 -0.27
N ASP A 11 13.67 10.65 0.19
CA ASP A 11 13.56 11.22 1.53
C ASP A 11 12.34 12.15 1.68
N LEU A 12 11.85 12.74 0.58
CA LEU A 12 10.60 13.49 0.57
C LEU A 12 9.40 12.55 0.74
N ILE A 13 9.41 11.38 0.11
CA ILE A 13 8.37 10.36 0.27
C ILE A 13 8.35 9.86 1.72
N LYS A 14 9.51 9.57 2.33
CA LYS A 14 9.58 9.17 3.75
C LYS A 14 9.03 10.23 4.70
N SER A 15 9.48 11.47 4.53
CA SER A 15 9.07 12.59 5.38
C SER A 15 7.56 12.86 5.32
N THR A 16 6.96 12.69 4.15
CA THR A 16 5.52 12.92 3.95
C THR A 16 4.65 11.73 4.33
N THR A 17 5.15 10.50 4.22
CA THR A 17 4.40 9.27 4.55
C THR A 17 4.59 8.82 6.01
N GLY A 18 5.53 9.42 6.74
CA GLY A 18 5.77 9.15 8.16
C GLY A 18 6.53 7.84 8.44
N PHE A 19 7.15 7.25 7.42
CA PHE A 19 7.94 6.03 7.55
C PHE A 19 9.44 6.37 7.65
N TRP A 20 9.98 6.32 8.87
CA TRP A 20 11.34 6.78 9.18
C TRP A 20 12.39 5.66 9.28
N GLU A 21 11.98 4.40 9.45
CA GLU A 21 12.91 3.26 9.65
C GLU A 21 12.49 2.03 8.83
N LYS A 22 13.49 1.29 8.31
CA LYS A 22 13.29 0.00 7.61
C LYS A 22 13.17 -1.15 8.62
N PRO A 23 12.38 -2.22 8.31
CA PRO A 23 11.62 -2.40 7.08
C PRO A 23 10.31 -1.59 7.09
N PHE A 24 9.89 -1.15 5.90
CA PHE A 24 8.61 -0.45 5.67
C PHE A 24 7.39 -1.39 5.75
N SER A 25 7.63 -2.68 5.99
CA SER A 25 6.63 -3.70 5.99
C SER A 25 5.71 -3.55 7.20
N LEU A 26 4.43 -3.33 6.93
CA LEU A 26 3.41 -3.51 7.95
C LEU A 26 3.33 -5.01 8.26
N ALA A 27 3.20 -5.41 9.54
CA ALA A 27 3.13 -6.83 9.90
C ALA A 27 2.03 -7.60 9.12
N ARG A 28 0.93 -6.90 8.78
CA ARG A 28 -0.17 -7.42 7.94
C ARG A 28 0.24 -7.76 6.50
N ASN A 29 1.35 -7.22 6.01
CA ASN A 29 1.91 -7.51 4.68
C ASN A 29 2.61 -8.87 4.64
N GLY A 30 2.87 -9.50 5.79
CA GLY A 30 3.34 -10.89 5.84
C GLY A 30 2.22 -11.93 5.70
N VAL A 31 0.96 -11.52 5.75
CA VAL A 31 -0.19 -12.44 5.64
C VAL A 31 -0.49 -12.70 4.16
N SER A 32 -0.51 -13.98 3.79
CA SER A 32 -0.89 -14.43 2.46
C SER A 32 -2.39 -14.17 2.23
N LEU A 33 -2.72 -13.59 1.08
CA LEU A 33 -4.09 -13.23 0.75
C LEU A 33 -4.67 -14.20 -0.30
N PRO A 34 -5.71 -14.98 0.03
CA PRO A 34 -6.26 -15.97 -0.89
C PRO A 34 -6.71 -15.35 -2.21
N MET A 35 -6.28 -15.94 -3.33
CA MET A 35 -6.53 -15.44 -4.68
C MET A 35 -8.03 -15.27 -4.98
N GLU A 36 -8.83 -16.24 -4.57
CA GLU A 36 -10.28 -16.23 -4.74
C GLU A 36 -10.93 -15.08 -3.98
N LEU A 37 -10.38 -14.73 -2.81
CA LEU A 37 -10.86 -13.61 -2.01
C LEU A 37 -10.50 -12.27 -2.66
N GLN A 38 -9.31 -12.15 -3.25
CA GLN A 38 -8.90 -10.96 -4.00
C GLN A 38 -9.83 -10.72 -5.20
N LYS A 39 -10.14 -11.76 -5.97
CA LYS A 39 -11.01 -11.69 -7.16
C LYS A 39 -12.46 -11.26 -6.84
N MET A 40 -12.90 -11.37 -5.58
CA MET A 40 -14.21 -10.85 -5.18
C MET A 40 -14.25 -9.33 -5.05
N VAL A 41 -13.10 -8.66 -4.95
CA VAL A 41 -13.00 -7.20 -4.96
C VAL A 41 -12.81 -6.75 -6.41
N PHE A 42 -13.74 -5.95 -6.94
CA PHE A 42 -13.76 -5.58 -8.37
C PHE A 42 -13.78 -6.80 -9.31
N PRO A 43 -14.80 -7.68 -9.22
CA PRO A 43 -14.87 -8.89 -10.04
C PRO A 43 -14.96 -8.60 -11.54
N TRP A 44 -15.50 -7.44 -11.92
CA TRP A 44 -15.65 -7.00 -13.31
C TRP A 44 -14.30 -6.83 -14.05
N ILE A 45 -13.18 -6.70 -13.34
CA ILE A 45 -11.85 -6.59 -13.96
C ILE A 45 -11.51 -7.87 -14.73
N GLU A 46 -11.98 -9.03 -14.25
CA GLU A 46 -11.76 -10.31 -14.91
C GLU A 46 -12.47 -10.38 -16.28
N ASP A 47 -13.63 -9.73 -16.40
CA ASP A 47 -14.41 -9.69 -17.64
C ASP A 47 -13.87 -8.67 -18.66
N TYR A 48 -13.21 -7.60 -18.18
CA TYR A 48 -12.82 -6.45 -19.01
C TYR A 48 -11.87 -6.80 -20.16
N PHE A 49 -10.98 -7.77 -19.99
CA PHE A 49 -10.04 -8.20 -21.04
C PHE A 49 -10.46 -9.48 -21.77
N GLY A 50 -11.69 -9.94 -21.52
CA GLY A 50 -12.25 -11.17 -22.07
C GLY A 50 -11.90 -12.39 -21.23
N VAL A 51 -12.93 -13.20 -20.95
CA VAL A 51 -12.79 -14.52 -20.31
C VAL A 51 -11.84 -15.37 -21.16
N GLY A 52 -10.64 -15.65 -20.64
CA GLY A 52 -9.65 -16.50 -21.32
C GLY A 52 -8.43 -15.77 -21.89
N ASN A 53 -8.26 -14.47 -21.66
CA ASN A 53 -6.99 -13.79 -21.97
C ASN A 53 -5.88 -14.24 -21.00
N ALA A 54 -5.19 -15.32 -21.35
CA ALA A 54 -4.15 -15.94 -20.52
C ALA A 54 -3.04 -14.95 -20.11
N LYS A 55 -2.73 -13.99 -20.98
CA LYS A 55 -1.72 -12.96 -20.73
C LYS A 55 -2.15 -12.03 -19.60
N TRP A 56 -3.41 -11.60 -19.61
CA TRP A 56 -3.94 -10.75 -18.56
C TRP A 56 -4.18 -11.50 -17.25
N VAL A 57 -4.62 -12.76 -17.32
CA VAL A 57 -4.73 -13.63 -16.14
C VAL A 57 -3.37 -13.76 -15.46
N ALA A 58 -2.30 -13.99 -16.23
CA ALA A 58 -0.94 -14.06 -15.70
C ALA A 58 -0.50 -12.73 -15.07
N VAL A 59 -0.81 -11.58 -15.68
CA VAL A 59 -0.53 -10.26 -15.08
C VAL A 59 -1.30 -10.07 -13.78
N CYS A 60 -2.59 -10.42 -13.74
CA CYS A 60 -3.41 -10.32 -12.53
C CYS A 60 -2.86 -11.20 -11.41
N GLU A 61 -2.53 -12.46 -11.71
CA GLU A 61 -1.94 -13.39 -10.76
C GLU A 61 -0.58 -12.90 -10.26
N LYS A 62 0.25 -12.37 -11.17
CA LYS A 62 1.53 -11.74 -10.85
C LYS A 62 1.34 -10.59 -9.85
N GLU A 63 0.51 -9.60 -10.17
CA GLU A 63 0.22 -8.46 -9.28
C GLU A 63 -0.38 -8.85 -7.93
N MET A 64 -1.18 -9.92 -7.89
CA MET A 64 -1.80 -10.40 -6.65
C MET A 64 -0.84 -11.22 -5.77
N ASN A 65 0.24 -11.75 -6.36
CA ASN A 65 1.27 -12.53 -5.68
C ASN A 65 2.51 -11.70 -5.31
N GLU A 66 2.90 -10.77 -6.18
CA GLU A 66 4.07 -9.89 -6.01
C GLU A 66 3.70 -8.67 -5.18
N VAL A 67 3.88 -8.82 -3.87
CA VAL A 67 4.06 -7.66 -2.99
C VAL A 67 5.25 -7.95 -2.08
N ASP A 68 6.39 -8.31 -2.66
CA ASP A 68 7.66 -8.11 -1.96
C ASP A 68 8.06 -6.65 -2.16
N GLU A 69 8.04 -5.89 -1.07
CA GLU A 69 8.47 -4.48 -1.04
C GLU A 69 9.98 -4.31 -1.37
N ASN A 70 10.72 -5.42 -1.53
CA ASN A 70 12.15 -5.48 -1.78
C ASN A 70 12.54 -6.12 -3.12
N GLU A 71 11.61 -6.65 -3.92
CA GLU A 71 11.93 -7.15 -5.27
C GLU A 71 11.87 -6.00 -6.26
N ASP A 72 13.06 -5.51 -6.63
CA ASP A 72 13.26 -4.59 -7.73
C ASP A 72 13.11 -5.36 -9.05
N GLU A 73 11.88 -5.48 -9.55
CA GLU A 73 11.66 -5.82 -10.96
C GLU A 73 11.94 -4.59 -11.83
N ASP A 74 13.23 -4.32 -12.00
CA ASP A 74 13.72 -3.52 -13.10
C ASP A 74 13.29 -4.20 -14.43
N GLU A 75 12.79 -3.41 -15.37
CA GLU A 75 12.71 -3.70 -16.82
C GLU A 75 11.43 -4.29 -17.48
N ASN A 76 10.31 -4.59 -16.80
CA ASN A 76 9.13 -5.16 -17.51
C ASN A 76 7.89 -4.25 -17.65
N ILE A 77 8.02 -2.94 -17.43
CA ILE A 77 6.87 -2.04 -17.34
C ILE A 77 6.20 -1.72 -18.70
N ILE A 78 6.85 -1.87 -19.86
CA ILE A 78 6.29 -1.34 -21.13
C ILE A 78 6.62 -2.15 -22.40
N ASN A 79 6.62 -3.48 -22.39
CA ASN A 79 6.67 -4.24 -23.65
C ASN A 79 5.79 -5.50 -23.62
N LEU A 80 4.51 -5.33 -23.30
CA LEU A 80 3.51 -6.28 -23.78
C LEU A 80 3.05 -5.80 -25.17
N GLU A 81 3.65 -6.33 -26.24
CA GLU A 81 3.06 -6.25 -27.57
C GLU A 81 1.64 -6.84 -27.52
N ILE A 82 0.64 -5.99 -27.78
CA ILE A 82 -0.78 -6.37 -27.80
C ILE A 82 -1.10 -6.69 -29.27
N ASP A 83 -1.48 -7.94 -29.53
CA ASP A 83 -2.13 -8.30 -30.80
C ASP A 83 -3.45 -7.54 -30.91
N GLU A 84 -3.64 -6.89 -32.07
CA GLU A 84 -4.80 -6.07 -32.42
C GLU A 84 -6.10 -6.90 -32.52
N GLU A 85 -6.63 -7.42 -31.41
CA GLU A 85 -7.93 -8.09 -31.43
C GLU A 85 -8.67 -7.94 -30.09
N ALA A 86 -8.84 -6.70 -29.63
CA ALA A 86 -9.83 -6.39 -28.60
C ALA A 86 -10.99 -5.64 -29.27
N ASP A 87 -12.13 -6.33 -29.34
CA ASP A 87 -13.38 -5.85 -29.91
C ASP A 87 -13.79 -4.51 -29.28
N SER A 88 -14.15 -3.54 -30.12
CA SER A 88 -14.56 -2.22 -29.66
C SER A 88 -15.92 -2.30 -28.98
N VAL A 89 -15.96 -2.18 -27.65
CA VAL A 89 -17.22 -2.04 -26.90
C VAL A 89 -17.83 -0.66 -27.18
N GLU A 90 -19.06 -0.66 -27.69
CA GLU A 90 -19.89 0.52 -27.88
C GLU A 90 -20.39 0.99 -26.50
N PHE A 91 -19.91 2.15 -26.04
CA PHE A 91 -20.47 2.80 -24.86
C PHE A 91 -21.85 3.34 -25.23
N VAL A 92 -22.88 2.93 -24.49
CA VAL A 92 -24.18 3.61 -24.53
C VAL A 92 -23.98 4.99 -23.90
N GLU A 93 -24.00 6.03 -24.71
CA GLU A 93 -24.03 7.42 -24.24
C GLU A 93 -25.29 7.61 -23.38
N GLU A 94 -25.09 7.95 -22.10
CA GLU A 94 -26.13 8.48 -21.25
C GLU A 94 -26.57 9.84 -21.80
N ASP A 95 -27.89 10.00 -21.98
CA ASP A 95 -28.57 10.99 -22.81
C ASP A 95 -28.11 12.45 -22.56
N GLY A 96 -27.44 13.00 -23.58
CA GLY A 96 -26.97 14.38 -23.64
C GLY A 96 -27.04 14.93 -25.06
N ARG A 97 -28.23 14.85 -25.68
CA ARG A 97 -28.69 15.57 -26.87
C ARG A 97 -27.74 16.69 -27.39
N LEU A 98 -27.10 16.49 -28.55
CA LEU A 98 -27.22 17.33 -29.76
C LEU A 98 -26.29 16.85 -30.90
N GLN A 99 -26.89 16.77 -32.09
CA GLN A 99 -26.31 16.34 -33.35
C GLN A 99 -25.13 17.19 -33.82
N SER A 100 -24.14 16.57 -34.45
CA SER A 100 -23.66 17.06 -35.75
C SER A 100 -23.08 15.91 -36.60
N LYS A 101 -23.60 15.80 -37.83
CA LYS A 101 -23.11 14.90 -38.87
C LYS A 101 -21.90 15.57 -39.52
N GLU A 102 -20.73 14.94 -39.51
CA GLU A 102 -19.66 15.34 -40.41
C GLU A 102 -18.89 14.17 -41.04
N LYS A 103 -18.47 14.42 -42.28
CA LYS A 103 -18.17 13.48 -43.35
C LYS A 103 -16.87 12.69 -43.16
N LYS A 104 -16.91 11.46 -43.66
CA LYS A 104 -15.76 10.58 -43.98
C LYS A 104 -14.56 11.37 -44.54
N ARG A 105 -13.47 11.39 -43.77
CA ARG A 105 -12.10 11.46 -44.30
C ARG A 105 -11.33 10.24 -43.79
N LYS A 106 -10.83 9.42 -44.73
CA LYS A 106 -9.85 8.35 -44.48
C LYS A 106 -8.55 9.02 -44.01
N GLY A 107 -8.45 9.24 -42.70
CA GLY A 107 -7.23 9.65 -42.01
C GLY A 107 -6.53 8.43 -41.44
N LYS A 108 -5.22 8.37 -41.67
CA LYS A 108 -4.26 7.39 -41.14
C LYS A 108 -4.46 7.18 -39.64
N LYS A 109 -5.14 6.10 -39.25
CA LYS A 109 -5.12 5.61 -37.86
C LYS A 109 -3.77 4.94 -37.64
N ARG A 110 -3.02 5.40 -36.64
CA ARG A 110 -2.14 4.60 -35.74
C ARG A 110 -1.08 5.50 -35.12
N ALA A 111 -1.36 5.91 -33.89
CA ALA A 111 -0.41 6.28 -32.82
C ALA A 111 -1.16 6.56 -31.50
N THR A 112 -2.38 7.11 -31.56
CA THR A 112 -3.14 7.52 -30.36
C THR A 112 -3.82 6.36 -29.61
N GLN A 113 -4.11 5.24 -30.27
CA GLN A 113 -4.80 4.11 -29.65
C GLN A 113 -3.88 3.28 -28.74
N SER A 114 -2.56 3.33 -28.96
CA SER A 114 -1.55 2.62 -28.17
C SER A 114 -1.42 3.21 -26.75
N SER A 115 -1.32 4.54 -26.62
CA SER A 115 -1.18 5.18 -25.30
C SER A 115 -2.41 5.03 -24.40
N ILE A 116 -3.61 5.07 -24.98
CA ILE A 116 -4.87 4.88 -24.26
C ILE A 116 -4.93 3.48 -23.65
N ASN A 117 -4.42 2.46 -24.36
CA ASN A 117 -4.37 1.10 -23.84
C ASN A 117 -3.35 0.98 -22.71
N THR A 118 -2.17 1.59 -22.83
CA THR A 118 -1.15 1.60 -21.76
C THR A 118 -1.66 2.26 -20.48
N THR A 119 -2.32 3.42 -20.57
CA THR A 119 -2.89 4.10 -19.39
C THR A 119 -3.99 3.28 -18.74
N LYS A 120 -4.86 2.64 -19.53
CA LYS A 120 -5.91 1.75 -19.01
C LYS A 120 -5.32 0.53 -18.29
N HIS A 121 -4.27 -0.08 -18.85
CA HIS A 121 -3.59 -1.19 -18.20
C HIS A 121 -2.95 -0.77 -16.87
N GLY A 122 -2.26 0.37 -16.83
CA GLY A 122 -1.68 0.91 -15.59
C GLY A 122 -2.74 1.15 -14.52
N PHE A 123 -3.88 1.72 -14.88
CA PHE A 123 -4.99 1.94 -13.95
C PHE A 123 -5.59 0.62 -13.43
N LEU A 124 -5.72 -0.41 -14.27
CA LEU A 124 -6.25 -1.70 -13.85
C LEU A 124 -5.27 -2.47 -12.95
N ARG A 125 -3.96 -2.40 -13.22
CA ARG A 125 -2.93 -2.92 -12.30
C ARG A 125 -3.05 -2.25 -10.92
N LEU A 126 -3.22 -0.93 -10.89
CA LEU A 126 -3.46 -0.21 -9.64
C LEU A 126 -4.71 -0.71 -8.90
N LEU A 127 -5.83 -0.92 -9.60
CA LEU A 127 -7.03 -1.47 -8.96
C LEU A 127 -6.83 -2.89 -8.41
N ILE A 128 -6.05 -3.72 -9.09
CA ILE A 128 -5.69 -5.07 -8.62
C ILE A 128 -4.86 -4.96 -7.33
N GLN A 129 -3.84 -4.09 -7.31
CA GLN A 129 -3.05 -3.83 -6.10
C GLN A 129 -3.91 -3.30 -4.94
N CYS A 130 -4.91 -2.45 -5.25
CA CYS A 130 -5.85 -1.97 -4.24
C CYS A 130 -6.70 -3.08 -3.61
N ARG A 131 -6.92 -4.23 -4.28
CA ARG A 131 -7.70 -5.36 -3.71
C ARG A 131 -7.12 -5.79 -2.37
N ARG A 132 -5.80 -5.91 -2.29
CA ARG A 132 -5.08 -6.28 -1.06
C ARG A 132 -5.28 -5.27 0.05
N ILE A 133 -5.05 -3.99 -0.25
CA ILE A 133 -5.17 -2.90 0.71
C ILE A 133 -6.59 -2.84 1.27
N ILE A 134 -7.60 -2.92 0.40
CA ILE A 134 -9.01 -2.90 0.80
C ILE A 134 -9.33 -4.08 1.74
N LEU A 135 -8.87 -5.29 1.43
CA LEU A 135 -9.15 -6.48 2.24
C LEU A 135 -8.43 -6.42 3.60
N GLN A 136 -7.16 -6.02 3.61
CA GLN A 136 -6.39 -5.84 4.86
C GLN A 136 -7.00 -4.74 5.75
N ASP A 137 -7.33 -3.58 5.18
CA ASP A 137 -7.92 -2.48 5.94
C ASP A 137 -9.30 -2.85 6.46
N ALA A 138 -10.13 -3.55 5.67
CA ALA A 138 -11.42 -4.05 6.12
C ALA A 138 -11.30 -5.03 7.28
N ALA A 139 -10.32 -5.95 7.24
CA ALA A 139 -10.06 -6.90 8.31
C ALA A 139 -9.70 -6.20 9.64
N VAL A 140 -8.80 -5.21 9.58
CA VAL A 140 -8.42 -4.39 10.74
C VAL A 140 -9.61 -3.55 11.23
N TYR A 141 -10.37 -2.95 10.30
CA TYR A 141 -11.50 -2.09 10.63
C TYR A 141 -12.59 -2.85 11.39
N LEU A 142 -12.94 -4.06 10.92
CA LEU A 142 -13.90 -4.94 11.57
C LEU A 142 -13.40 -5.45 12.93
N TYR A 143 -12.10 -5.75 13.04
CA TYR A 143 -11.50 -6.15 14.31
C TYR A 143 -11.64 -5.04 15.39
N LEU A 144 -11.47 -3.78 14.98
CA LEU A 144 -11.67 -2.62 15.86
C LEU A 144 -13.15 -2.35 16.20
N ASN A 145 -14.06 -3.25 15.81
CA ASN A 145 -15.50 -3.17 16.03
C ASN A 145 -16.10 -1.82 15.60
N LYS A 146 -15.58 -1.26 14.50
CA LYS A 146 -16.09 0.00 13.94
C LYS A 146 -17.30 -0.29 13.05
N GLU A 147 -18.29 0.58 13.13
CA GLU A 147 -19.48 0.47 12.29
C GLU A 147 -19.27 1.09 10.91
N ASN A 148 -19.44 0.29 9.85
CA ASN A 148 -19.40 0.77 8.48
C ASN A 148 -20.45 0.10 7.60
N LYS A 149 -21.28 0.91 6.93
CA LYS A 149 -22.38 0.45 6.06
C LYS A 149 -21.94 -0.37 4.84
N HIS A 150 -20.65 -0.37 4.49
CA HIS A 150 -20.11 -1.12 3.34
C HIS A 150 -19.47 -2.44 3.80
N ILE A 151 -18.83 -2.45 4.97
CA ILE A 151 -18.04 -3.58 5.47
C ILE A 151 -18.87 -4.47 6.40
N ASN A 152 -19.78 -3.88 7.19
CA ASN A 152 -20.64 -4.61 8.13
C ASN A 152 -21.88 -5.20 7.46
N THR A 153 -21.84 -5.33 6.14
CA THR A 153 -22.95 -5.88 5.37
C THR A 153 -22.83 -7.40 5.30
N ARG A 154 -23.94 -8.10 5.06
CA ARG A 154 -23.92 -9.53 4.74
C ARG A 154 -23.38 -9.81 3.33
N ASN A 155 -22.83 -8.81 2.65
CA ASN A 155 -22.39 -8.91 1.27
C ASN A 155 -20.96 -9.47 1.20
N LEU A 156 -20.69 -10.19 0.11
CA LEU A 156 -19.34 -10.59 -0.24
C LEU A 156 -18.49 -9.35 -0.59
N PRO A 157 -17.17 -9.40 -0.37
CA PRO A 157 -16.42 -10.52 0.21
C PRO A 157 -16.47 -10.63 1.74
N PHE A 158 -16.88 -9.57 2.44
CA PHE A 158 -16.67 -9.39 3.88
C PHE A 158 -17.48 -10.35 4.78
N SER A 159 -18.54 -10.95 4.26
CA SER A 159 -19.32 -11.98 4.96
C SER A 159 -18.82 -13.41 4.74
N SER A 160 -17.83 -13.62 3.88
CA SER A 160 -17.37 -14.97 3.51
C SER A 160 -16.56 -15.66 4.62
N ASN A 161 -16.60 -16.99 4.66
CA ASN A 161 -15.74 -17.77 5.57
C ASN A 161 -14.26 -17.54 5.28
N SER A 162 -13.88 -17.43 4.00
CA SER A 162 -12.50 -17.16 3.59
C SER A 162 -12.01 -15.81 4.10
N PHE A 163 -12.85 -14.77 4.04
CA PHE A 163 -12.51 -13.46 4.60
C PHE A 163 -12.37 -13.52 6.12
N ARG A 164 -13.23 -14.25 6.83
CA ARG A 164 -13.13 -14.42 8.28
C ARG A 164 -11.81 -15.08 8.70
N MET A 165 -11.41 -16.16 8.02
CA MET A 165 -10.11 -16.80 8.30
C MET A 165 -8.95 -15.84 8.03
N PHE A 166 -8.99 -15.14 6.90
CA PHE A 166 -8.00 -14.11 6.59
C PHE A 166 -7.96 -12.98 7.63
N GLN A 167 -9.11 -12.56 8.15
CA GLN A 167 -9.19 -11.56 9.20
C GLN A 167 -8.50 -12.04 10.49
N GLU A 168 -8.72 -13.29 10.89
CA GLU A 168 -8.06 -13.89 12.06
C GLU A 168 -6.53 -13.86 11.91
N ASP A 169 -6.02 -14.21 10.73
CA ASP A 169 -4.58 -14.18 10.42
C ASP A 169 -4.01 -12.75 10.47
N ILE A 170 -4.72 -11.76 9.91
CA ILE A 170 -4.33 -10.35 9.98
C ILE A 170 -4.29 -9.87 11.42
N VAL A 171 -5.31 -10.21 12.22
CA VAL A 171 -5.38 -9.86 13.64
C VAL A 171 -4.24 -10.50 14.42
N ALA A 172 -3.91 -11.76 14.16
CA ALA A 172 -2.77 -12.43 14.77
C ALA A 172 -1.44 -11.75 14.40
N ALA A 173 -1.25 -11.36 13.15
CA ALA A 173 -0.04 -10.69 12.68
C ALA A 173 0.15 -9.31 13.34
N ILE A 174 -0.91 -8.48 13.42
CA ILE A 174 -0.80 -7.15 14.04
C ILE A 174 -0.64 -7.22 15.55
N THR A 175 -1.32 -8.16 16.22
CA THR A 175 -1.27 -8.29 17.68
C THR A 175 0.06 -8.88 18.15
N SER A 176 0.57 -9.91 17.47
CA SER A 176 1.91 -10.46 17.76
C SER A 176 3.03 -9.43 17.58
N SER A 177 2.98 -8.63 16.51
CA SER A 177 3.95 -7.54 16.28
C SER A 177 3.89 -6.45 17.35
N SER A 178 2.69 -6.10 17.81
CA SER A 178 2.52 -5.08 18.87
C SER A 178 3.09 -5.51 20.23
N ILE A 179 3.07 -6.82 20.52
CA ILE A 179 3.63 -7.39 21.75
C ILE A 179 5.16 -7.23 21.73
N SER A 180 5.82 -7.52 20.61
CA SER A 180 7.28 -7.36 20.48
C SER A 180 7.73 -5.91 20.63
N ARG A 181 7.03 -4.94 20.00
CA ARG A 181 7.36 -3.51 20.17
C ARG A 181 7.16 -3.03 21.61
N LEU A 182 6.13 -3.51 22.29
CA LEU A 182 5.88 -3.11 23.68
C LEU A 182 6.97 -3.65 24.64
N GLU A 183 7.46 -4.87 24.40
CA GLU A 183 8.60 -5.42 25.16
C GLU A 183 9.89 -4.63 24.90
N GLU A 184 10.13 -4.25 23.65
CA GLU A 184 11.25 -3.40 23.27
C GLU A 184 11.19 -2.04 24.02
N TYR A 185 10.05 -1.34 23.98
CA TYR A 185 9.87 -0.09 24.75
C TYR A 185 10.05 -0.29 26.25
N LYS A 186 9.54 -1.39 26.82
CA LYS A 186 9.73 -1.70 28.25
C LYS A 186 11.21 -1.88 28.61
N SER A 187 12.03 -2.37 27.69
CA SER A 187 13.49 -2.50 27.91
C SER A 187 14.22 -1.15 27.81
N PHE A 188 13.70 -0.19 27.05
CA PHE A 188 14.27 1.15 26.91
C PHE A 188 13.99 2.07 28.12
N VAL A 189 12.84 1.93 28.77
CA VAL A 189 12.47 2.82 29.90
C VAL A 189 13.51 2.79 31.04
N PRO A 190 13.97 1.63 31.54
CA PRO A 190 15.03 1.57 32.55
C PRO A 190 16.33 2.25 32.11
N ASN A 191 16.72 2.09 30.84
CA ASN A 191 17.94 2.70 30.31
C ASN A 191 17.85 4.23 30.30
N ILE A 192 16.74 4.80 29.83
CA ILE A 192 16.51 6.25 29.84
C ILE A 192 16.54 6.80 31.28
N VAL A 193 15.89 6.10 32.22
CA VAL A 193 15.88 6.50 33.63
C VAL A 193 17.28 6.46 34.22
N ASN A 194 18.07 5.43 33.91
CA ASN A 194 19.45 5.30 34.39
C ASN A 194 20.37 6.38 33.79
N THR A 195 20.27 6.66 32.50
CA THR A 195 21.05 7.72 31.85
C THR A 195 20.70 9.09 32.41
N ASN A 196 19.41 9.40 32.62
CA ASN A 196 19.00 10.65 33.24
C ASN A 196 19.52 10.79 34.68
N LYS A 197 19.55 9.69 35.44
CA LYS A 197 20.11 9.68 36.79
C LYS A 197 21.62 9.95 36.78
N GLU A 198 22.36 9.39 35.82
CA GLU A 198 23.79 9.66 35.65
C GLU A 198 24.06 11.13 35.29
N VAL A 199 23.28 11.68 34.35
CA VAL A 199 23.38 13.09 33.96
C VAL A 199 23.09 14.01 35.14
N ALA A 200 22.03 13.73 35.92
CA ALA A 200 21.69 14.51 37.10
C ALA A 200 22.84 14.49 38.14
N ASN A 201 23.44 13.32 38.38
CA ASN A 201 24.57 13.19 39.30
C ASN A 201 25.78 14.01 38.84
N ARG A 202 26.12 13.99 37.55
CA ARG A 202 27.20 14.81 36.99
C ARG A 202 26.93 16.30 37.14
N VAL A 203 25.69 16.76 36.91
CA VAL A 203 25.32 18.16 37.10
C VAL A 203 25.46 18.57 38.56
N THR A 204 25.05 17.72 39.50
CA THR A 204 25.22 18.02 40.94
C THR A 204 26.69 18.08 41.35
N GLU A 205 27.54 17.22 40.79
CA GLU A 205 28.98 17.23 41.05
C GLU A 205 29.64 18.52 40.53
N VAL A 206 29.34 18.90 39.28
CA VAL A 206 29.84 20.15 38.68
C VAL A 206 29.38 21.37 39.48
N ASN A 207 28.11 21.42 39.89
CA ASN A 207 27.60 22.51 40.73
C ASN A 207 28.34 22.59 42.07
N HIS A 208 28.61 21.44 42.72
CA HIS A 208 29.40 21.43 43.95
C HIS A 208 30.82 21.97 43.75
N GLN A 209 31.49 21.59 42.66
CA GLN A 209 32.83 22.11 42.32
C GLN A 209 32.82 23.63 42.10
N ILE A 210 31.81 24.16 41.38
CA ILE A 210 31.67 25.59 41.14
C ILE A 210 31.49 26.36 42.45
N ILE A 211 30.63 25.87 43.35
CA ILE A 211 30.40 26.51 44.66
C ILE A 211 31.69 26.55 45.48
N GLN A 212 32.49 25.46 45.49
CA GLN A 212 33.77 25.43 46.19
C GLN A 212 34.77 26.45 45.61
N LEU A 213 34.84 26.58 44.28
CA LEU A 213 35.73 27.55 43.62
C LEU A 213 35.32 29.00 43.94
N GLN A 214 34.03 29.30 43.98
CA GLN A 214 33.54 30.63 44.38
C GLN A 214 33.91 30.97 45.83
N GLN A 215 33.75 30.02 46.75
CA GLN A 215 34.12 30.20 48.16
C GLN A 215 35.63 30.42 48.37
N GLN A 216 36.48 29.87 47.49
CA GLN A 216 37.93 30.09 47.54
C GLN A 216 38.37 31.43 46.93
N GLN A 217 37.56 32.03 46.04
CA GLN A 217 37.85 33.36 45.45
C GLN A 217 37.37 34.52 46.33
N ASP A 218 36.32 34.30 47.13
CA ASP A 218 35.74 35.31 48.04
C ASP A 218 36.42 35.36 49.43
N SER A 219 37.51 34.61 49.63
CA SER A 219 38.26 34.50 50.88
C SER A 219 39.70 34.99 50.74
#